data_AF-A0A536D2J9-F1
#
_entry.id   AF-A0A536D2J9-F1
#
_cell.length_a   1.000
_cell.length_b   1.000
_cell.length_c   1.000
_cell.angle_alpha   90.00
_cell.angle_beta   90.00
_cell.angle_gamma   90.00
#
_symmetry.space_group_name_H-M   'P 1'
#
loop_
_entity.id
_entity.type
_entity.pdbx_description
1 polymer ?
#
loop_
_entity_poly.entity_id
_entity_poly.type
_entity_poly.pdbx_seq_one_letter_code
_entity_poly.pdbx_strand_id
1 'polypeptide(L)'
;MTRWLAAGLVGCLASAVAMLLQNVLRDTWQIRSLPERVMEWLLLFVPLDLFERGLEQLGANAKEVALTGTVAGMAVALAAIGALVLAAG
;
A
#
# COMPACT_ATOMS: atom_id res chain seq x y z
N MET A 1 22.36 17.48 -2.06
CA MET A 1 21.50 16.77 -3.04
C MET A 1 21.70 15.25 -3.01
N THR A 2 22.95 14.76 -3.06
CA THR A 2 23.29 13.32 -3.17
C THR A 2 22.74 12.45 -2.04
N ARG A 3 22.69 12.97 -0.80
CA ARG A 3 22.16 12.25 0.37
C ARG A 3 20.66 11.94 0.25
N TRP A 4 19.87 12.89 -0.26
CA TRP A 4 18.43 12.71 -0.45
C TRP A 4 18.10 11.71 -1.57
N LEU A 5 18.91 11.69 -2.64
CA LEU A 5 18.78 10.69 -3.69
C LEU A 5 19.11 9.27 -3.19
N ALA A 6 20.19 9.13 -2.43
CA ALA A 6 20.55 7.85 -1.82
C ALA A 6 19.48 7.38 -0.81
N ALA A 7 19.00 8.27 0.05
CA ALA A 7 17.92 7.99 0.99
C ALA A 7 16.62 7.58 0.27
N GLY A 8 16.26 8.28 -0.81
CA GLY A 8 15.12 7.94 -1.65
C GLY A 8 15.26 6.54 -2.27
N LEU A 9 16.41 6.22 -2.85
CA LEU A 9 16.66 4.90 -3.44
C LEU A 9 16.59 3.77 -2.40
N VAL A 10 17.22 3.96 -1.25
CA VAL A 10 17.20 2.95 -0.17
C VAL A 10 15.78 2.81 0.40
N GLY A 11 15.04 3.91 0.59
CA GLY A 11 13.64 3.88 1.01
C GLY A 11 12.74 3.13 0.02
N CYS A 12 12.89 3.39 -1.28
CA CYS A 12 12.18 2.65 -2.33
C CYS A 12 12.53 1.16 -2.34
N LEU A 13 13.81 0.80 -2.24
CA LEU A 13 14.24 -0.59 -2.19
C LEU A 13 13.71 -1.31 -0.95
N ALA A 14 13.81 -0.69 0.22
CA ALA A 14 13.27 -1.25 1.46
C ALA A 14 11.75 -1.45 1.39
N SER A 15 11.02 -0.49 0.83
CA SER A 15 9.58 -0.59 0.58
C SER A 15 9.25 -1.75 -0.37
N ALA A 16 9.98 -1.87 -1.49
CA ALA A 16 9.78 -2.95 -2.45
C ALA A 16 10.00 -4.33 -1.81
N VAL A 17 11.06 -4.49 -1.00
CA VAL A 17 11.31 -5.74 -0.26
C VAL A 17 10.20 -6.04 0.74
N ALA A 18 9.72 -5.03 1.48
CA ALA A 18 8.62 -5.20 2.43
C ALA A 18 7.32 -5.63 1.71
N MET A 19 6.99 -5.00 0.59
CA MET A 19 5.82 -5.38 -0.24
C MET A 19 5.96 -6.79 -0.80
N LEU A 20 7.14 -7.16 -1.29
CA LEU A 20 7.41 -8.49 -1.83
C LEU A 20 7.20 -9.57 -0.76
N LEU A 21 7.77 -9.39 0.44
CA LEU A 21 7.62 -10.33 1.55
C LEU A 21 6.15 -10.48 1.95
N GLN A 22 5.40 -9.39 2.04
CA GLN A 22 3.97 -9.45 2.34
C GLN A 22 3.18 -10.19 1.26
N ASN A 23 3.53 -10.01 -0.01
CA ASN A 23 2.89 -10.72 -1.10
C ASN A 23 3.22 -12.23 -1.08
N VAL A 24 4.47 -12.60 -0.78
CA VAL A 24 4.86 -14.01 -0.61
C VAL A 24 4.13 -14.64 0.57
N LEU A 25 4.02 -13.92 1.71
CA LEU A 25 3.28 -14.39 2.87
C LEU A 25 1.79 -14.61 2.56
N ARG A 26 1.21 -13.71 1.78
CA ARG A 26 -0.17 -13.80 1.30
C ARG A 26 -0.39 -15.01 0.40
N ASP A 27 0.49 -15.22 -0.57
CA ASP A 27 0.36 -16.31 -1.56
C ASP A 27 0.61 -17.69 -0.92
N THR A 28 1.60 -17.79 -0.03
CA THR A 28 2.05 -19.07 0.53
C THR A 28 1.21 -19.52 1.73
N TRP A 29 0.83 -18.60 2.62
CA TRP A 29 0.16 -18.93 3.89
C TRP A 29 -1.24 -18.33 4.03
N GLN A 30 -1.76 -17.64 3.00
CA GLN A 30 -3.03 -16.91 3.06
C GLN A 30 -3.12 -15.95 4.26
N ILE A 31 -1.96 -15.46 4.73
CA ILE A 31 -1.91 -14.50 5.82
C ILE A 31 -2.50 -13.20 5.29
N ARG A 32 -3.52 -12.69 6.01
CA ARG A 32 -4.08 -11.37 5.71
C ARG A 32 -2.98 -10.32 5.85
N SER A 33 -2.63 -9.72 4.72
CA SER A 33 -1.52 -8.79 4.61
C SER A 33 -1.86 -7.44 5.21
N LEU A 34 -0.85 -6.63 5.55
CA LEU A 34 -1.08 -5.28 6.07
C LEU A 34 -1.89 -4.39 5.10
N PRO A 35 -1.64 -4.38 3.77
CA PRO A 35 -2.46 -3.62 2.83
C PRO A 35 -3.94 -4.00 2.88
N GLU A 36 -4.26 -5.29 3.04
CA GLU A 36 -5.64 -5.75 3.16
C GLU A 36 -6.30 -5.23 4.45
N ARG A 37 -5.58 -5.25 5.58
CA ARG A 37 -6.11 -4.69 6.85
C ARG A 37 -6.30 -3.18 6.76
N VAL A 38 -5.39 -2.48 6.09
CA VAL A 38 -5.51 -1.04 5.85
C VAL A 38 -6.71 -0.74 4.97
N MET A 39 -6.92 -1.51 3.90
CA MET A 39 -8.07 -1.36 3.00
C MET A 39 -9.38 -1.52 3.79
N GLU A 40 -9.50 -2.56 4.61
CA GLU A 40 -10.67 -2.79 5.46
C GLU A 40 -10.93 -1.63 6.42
N TRP A 41 -9.86 -1.08 7.00
CA TRP A 41 -9.97 0.08 7.89
C TRP A 41 -10.40 1.34 7.13
N LEU A 42 -9.85 1.57 5.93
CA LEU A 42 -10.21 2.71 5.07
C LEU A 42 -11.67 2.65 4.63
N LEU A 43 -12.21 1.47 4.35
CA LEU A 43 -13.61 1.29 3.97
C LEU A 43 -14.58 1.76 5.06
N LEU A 44 -14.19 1.77 6.33
CA LEU A 44 -15.02 2.31 7.42
C LEU A 44 -15.24 3.83 7.30
N PHE A 45 -14.38 4.53 6.58
CA PHE A 45 -14.46 5.98 6.39
C PHE A 45 -15.06 6.36 5.03
N VAL A 46 -15.37 5.38 4.17
CA VAL A 46 -15.99 5.63 2.88
C VAL A 46 -17.50 5.77 3.08
N PRO A 47 -18.11 6.92 2.71
CA PRO A 47 -19.56 7.08 2.72
C PRO A 47 -20.24 6.02 1.84
N LEU A 48 -21.40 5.53 2.29
CA LEU A 48 -22.11 4.44 1.62
C LEU A 48 -22.47 4.77 0.16
N ASP A 49 -22.87 6.02 -0.11
CA ASP A 49 -23.21 6.48 -1.47
C ASP A 49 -22.02 6.39 -2.45
N LEU A 50 -20.79 6.65 -1.96
CA LEU A 50 -19.58 6.53 -2.78
C LEU A 50 -19.18 5.07 -2.96
N PHE A 51 -19.42 4.24 -1.95
CA PHE A 51 -19.18 2.80 -2.02
C PHE A 51 -20.10 2.13 -3.05
N GLU A 52 -21.41 2.43 -3.00
CA GLU A 52 -22.40 1.90 -3.95
C GLU A 52 -22.09 2.32 -5.39
N ARG A 53 -21.80 3.61 -5.62
CA ARG A 53 -21.36 4.09 -6.95
C ARG A 53 -20.08 3.41 -7.42
N GLY A 54 -19.14 3.17 -6.52
CA GLY A 54 -17.92 2.42 -6.81
C GLY A 54 -18.22 0.99 -7.24
N LEU A 55 -19.15 0.30 -6.56
CA LEU A 55 -19.59 -1.04 -6.92
C LEU A 55 -20.34 -1.07 -8.26
N GLU A 56 -21.21 -0.10 -8.54
CA GLU A 56 -21.92 0.00 -9.81
C GLU A 56 -20.96 0.20 -11.00
N GLN A 57 -19.91 1.01 -10.82
CA GLN A 57 -18.95 1.30 -11.88
C GLN A 57 -17.90 0.20 -12.08
N LEU A 58 -17.39 -0.38 -11.00
CA LEU A 58 -16.26 -1.32 -11.04
C LEU A 58 -16.72 -2.79 -10.96
N GLY A 59 -17.95 -3.05 -10.52
CA GLY A 59 -18.53 -4.38 -10.40
C GLY A 59 -17.64 -5.33 -9.61
N ALA A 60 -17.38 -6.52 -10.18
CA ALA A 60 -16.52 -7.54 -9.58
C ALA A 60 -15.07 -7.08 -9.37
N ASN A 61 -14.58 -6.09 -10.13
CA ASN A 61 -13.22 -5.56 -10.01
C ASN A 61 -13.06 -4.53 -8.89
N ALA A 62 -14.15 -4.08 -8.24
CA ALA A 62 -14.09 -3.04 -7.21
C ALA A 62 -13.10 -3.41 -6.09
N LYS A 63 -13.11 -4.67 -5.67
CA LYS A 63 -12.21 -5.19 -4.63
C LYS A 63 -10.75 -5.17 -5.08
N GLU A 64 -10.45 -5.64 -6.29
CA GLU A 64 -9.08 -5.68 -6.81
C GLU A 64 -8.53 -4.27 -7.03
N VAL A 65 -9.36 -3.33 -7.49
CA VAL A 65 -8.98 -1.93 -7.66
C VAL A 65 -8.73 -1.25 -6.31
N ALA A 66 -9.61 -1.45 -5.32
CA ALA A 66 -9.41 -0.93 -3.97
C ALA A 66 -8.13 -1.49 -3.32
N LEU A 67 -7.88 -2.79 -3.51
CA LEU A 67 -6.68 -3.44 -2.99
C LEU A 67 -5.42 -2.92 -3.69
N THR A 68 -5.43 -2.80 -5.02
CA THR A 68 -4.32 -2.26 -5.80
C THR A 68 -3.98 -0.84 -5.39
N GLY A 69 -5.01 0.01 -5.21
CA GLY A 69 -4.84 1.37 -4.71
C GLY A 69 -4.24 1.40 -3.30
N THR A 70 -4.68 0.51 -2.42
CA THR A 70 -4.15 0.42 -1.05
C THR A 70 -2.71 -0.06 -1.02
N VAL A 71 -2.35 -1.06 -1.83
CA VAL A 71 -0.97 -1.54 -1.99
C VAL A 71 -0.07 -0.42 -2.52
N ALA A 72 -0.49 0.29 -3.56
CA ALA A 72 0.27 1.40 -4.13
C ALA A 72 0.47 2.53 -3.11
N GLY A 73 -0.60 2.92 -2.41
CA GLY A 73 -0.53 3.93 -1.34
C GLY A 73 0.43 3.53 -0.22
N MET A 74 0.40 2.25 0.20
CA MET A 74 1.27 1.75 1.24
C MET A 74 2.74 1.68 0.79
N ALA A 75 3.01 1.30 -0.46
CA ALA A 75 4.35 1.31 -1.03
C ALA A 75 4.96 2.73 -1.04
N VAL A 76 4.17 3.73 -1.43
CA VAL A 76 4.57 5.15 -1.40
C VAL A 76 4.82 5.60 0.04
N ALA A 77 3.91 5.28 0.97
CA ALA A 77 4.07 5.64 2.37
C ALA A 77 5.34 5.06 2.99
N LEU A 78 5.61 3.76 2.77
CA LEU A 78 6.81 3.10 3.27
C LEU A 78 8.09 3.66 2.65
N ALA A 79 8.07 3.96 1.34
CA ALA A 79 9.21 4.57 0.67
C ALA A 79 9.50 5.98 1.23
N ALA A 80 8.45 6.78 1.43
CA ALA A 80 8.56 8.10 2.02
C ALA A 80 9.08 8.04 3.47
N ILE A 81 8.54 7.15 4.31
CA ILE A 81 8.99 6.95 5.68
C ILE A 81 10.47 6.52 5.69
N GLY A 82 10.85 5.53 4.89
CA GLY A 82 12.23 5.07 4.79
C GLY A 82 13.19 6.18 4.36
N ALA A 83 12.81 6.94 3.33
CA ALA A 83 13.61 8.08 2.86
C ALA A 83 13.72 9.18 3.92
N LEU A 84 12.64 9.51 4.63
CA LEU A 84 12.63 10.51 5.69
C LEU A 84 13.49 10.09 6.88
N VAL A 85 13.40 8.83 7.32
CA VAL A 85 14.20 8.28 8.43
C VAL A 85 15.68 8.33 8.07
N LEU A 86 16.06 7.93 6.85
CA LEU A 86 17.45 7.95 6.40
C LEU A 86 17.99 9.35 6.14
N ALA A 87 17.13 10.29 5.75
CA ALA A 87 17.52 11.67 5.56
C ALA A 87 17.58 12.47 6.87
N ALA A 88 16.87 12.05 7.91
CA ALA A 88 16.89 12.64 9.24
C ALA A 88 18.06 12.13 10.11
N GLY A 89 18.56 10.91 9.86
CA GLY A 89 19.81 10.37 10.41
C GLY A 89 21.07 11.04 9.83
#